data_AF-A0A813BCV7-F1
#
_entry.id   AF-A0A813BCV7-F1
#
_cell.length_a   1.000
_cell.length_b   1.000
_cell.length_c   1.000
_cell.angle_alpha   90.00
_cell.angle_beta   90.00
_cell.angle_gamma   90.00
#
_symmetry.space_group_name_H-M   'P 1'
#
loop_
_entity.id
_entity.type
_entity.pdbx_description
1 polymer ?
#
loop_
_entity_poly.entity_id
_entity_poly.type
_entity_poly.pdbx_seq_one_letter_code
_entity_poly.pdbx_strand_id
1 'polypeptide(L)'
;PDHLSASMEFSQAATQFRAANMLQESADAWAKSGEMKEQLHDLFGAGRAYESAGGICDGSGPDGAAAAMRHWQKAVQCFRIAGKADVAAKLLLKMAGIKEKQGDIESAKSAFQDALGLYEDEEKDYELGDVYKTYIGFLIRSGALEDALVAMDGHIGVLSRQKSLPFAHKELLSKIVLLGQLEDTVRAEEILNATQVDGWFTSRECQVGCDLVEALKNHDAEALAGLQKDQIFTFLQVEVGVLHDIPSIPCACLKLTVPIKDVFGIGQKWFSLQQW
;
A
#
# COMPACT_ATOMS: atom_id res chain seq x y z
N PRO A 1 -32.45 -29.91 3.93
CA PRO A 1 -31.11 -30.53 3.81
C PRO A 1 -30.27 -30.14 5.04
N ASP A 2 -29.42 -31.03 5.55
CA ASP A 2 -28.59 -30.73 6.72
C ASP A 2 -27.30 -30.01 6.29
N HIS A 3 -27.41 -28.69 6.17
CA HIS A 3 -26.31 -27.83 5.75
C HIS A 3 -25.21 -27.71 6.81
N LEU A 4 -25.54 -27.94 8.09
CA LEU A 4 -24.59 -27.84 9.20
C LEU A 4 -23.60 -28.99 9.16
N SER A 5 -24.10 -30.23 9.13
CA SER A 5 -23.23 -31.40 9.04
C SER A 5 -22.43 -31.39 7.74
N ALA A 6 -23.06 -31.04 6.61
CA ALA A 6 -22.35 -30.93 5.33
C ALA A 6 -21.18 -29.93 5.38
N SER A 7 -21.37 -28.75 5.97
CA SER A 7 -20.32 -27.73 6.15
C SER A 7 -19.13 -28.25 6.96
N MET A 8 -19.40 -29.00 8.04
CA MET A 8 -18.36 -29.58 8.89
C MET A 8 -17.56 -30.64 8.14
N GLU A 9 -18.24 -31.55 7.45
CA GLU A 9 -17.61 -32.61 6.64
C GLU A 9 -16.75 -32.01 5.51
N PHE A 10 -17.24 -30.99 4.80
CA PHE A 10 -16.46 -30.31 3.77
C PHE A 10 -15.21 -29.63 4.35
N SER A 11 -15.32 -29.02 5.53
CA SER A 11 -14.17 -28.39 6.20
C SER A 11 -13.11 -29.43 6.59
N GLN A 12 -13.54 -30.59 7.09
CA GLN A 12 -12.63 -31.70 7.42
C GLN A 12 -12.00 -32.33 6.18
N ALA A 13 -12.78 -32.54 5.12
CA ALA A 13 -12.26 -33.04 3.85
C ALA A 13 -11.21 -32.07 3.28
N ALA A 14 -11.46 -30.75 3.35
CA ALA A 14 -10.55 -29.75 2.86
C ALA A 14 -9.18 -29.77 3.55
N THR A 15 -9.15 -29.98 4.88
CA THR A 15 -7.89 -30.10 5.63
C THR A 15 -7.14 -31.38 5.28
N GLN A 16 -7.85 -32.50 5.08
CA GLN A 16 -7.25 -33.77 4.64
C GLN A 16 -6.69 -33.68 3.21
N PHE A 17 -7.42 -33.09 2.26
CA PHE A 17 -6.93 -32.85 0.90
C PHE A 17 -5.68 -31.98 0.91
N ARG A 18 -5.65 -30.94 1.75
CA ARG A 18 -4.45 -30.10 1.91
C ARG A 18 -3.27 -30.91 2.44
N ALA A 19 -3.48 -31.76 3.43
CA ALA A 19 -2.44 -32.64 3.96
C ALA A 19 -1.94 -33.66 2.91
N ALA A 20 -2.81 -34.08 1.99
CA ALA A 20 -2.49 -34.95 0.86
C ALA A 20 -1.91 -34.20 -0.36
N ASN A 21 -1.66 -32.89 -0.24
CA ASN A 21 -1.19 -32.02 -1.34
C ASN A 21 -2.14 -31.94 -2.56
N MET A 22 -3.41 -32.28 -2.36
CA MET A 22 -4.50 -32.14 -3.34
C MET A 22 -5.10 -30.74 -3.22
N LEU A 23 -4.39 -29.74 -3.75
CA LEU A 23 -4.71 -28.33 -3.51
C LEU A 23 -6.04 -27.90 -4.18
N GLN A 24 -6.34 -28.39 -5.39
CA GLN A 24 -7.58 -28.07 -6.09
C GLN A 24 -8.79 -28.55 -5.29
N GLU A 25 -8.77 -29.83 -4.91
CA GLU A 25 -9.84 -30.47 -4.16
C GLU A 25 -10.01 -29.85 -2.77
N SER A 26 -8.90 -29.41 -2.17
CA SER A 26 -8.94 -28.66 -0.91
C SER A 26 -9.63 -27.30 -1.06
N ALA A 27 -9.28 -26.52 -2.10
CA ALA A 27 -9.90 -25.23 -2.38
C ALA A 27 -11.42 -25.38 -2.68
N ASP A 28 -11.79 -26.36 -3.50
CA ASP A 28 -13.19 -26.66 -3.82
C ASP A 28 -13.99 -27.09 -2.58
N ALA A 29 -13.40 -27.91 -1.70
CA ALA A 29 -14.03 -28.33 -0.46
C ALA A 29 -14.22 -27.15 0.51
N TRP A 30 -13.23 -26.24 0.61
CA TRP A 30 -13.40 -24.99 1.37
C TRP A 30 -14.48 -24.08 0.79
N ALA A 31 -14.56 -23.95 -0.55
CA ALA A 31 -15.60 -23.16 -1.20
C ALA A 31 -17.00 -23.72 -0.93
N LYS A 32 -17.19 -25.04 -1.06
CA LYS A 32 -18.47 -25.72 -0.73
C LYS A 32 -18.83 -25.56 0.75
N SER A 33 -17.85 -25.66 1.64
CA SER A 33 -18.03 -25.39 3.06
C SER A 33 -18.54 -23.96 3.30
N GLY A 34 -17.97 -22.97 2.61
CA GLY A 34 -18.41 -21.58 2.64
C GLY A 34 -19.87 -21.42 2.21
N GLU A 35 -20.25 -22.01 1.07
CA GLU A 35 -21.61 -21.95 0.53
C GLU A 35 -22.65 -22.55 1.50
N MET A 36 -22.33 -23.67 2.15
CA MET A 36 -23.22 -24.25 3.16
C MET A 36 -23.36 -23.35 4.39
N LYS A 37 -22.28 -22.68 4.82
CA LYS A 37 -22.33 -21.72 5.95
C LYS A 37 -23.13 -20.46 5.61
N GLU A 38 -23.07 -19.99 4.36
CA GLU A 38 -23.93 -18.87 3.91
C GLU A 38 -25.41 -19.23 4.01
N GLN A 39 -25.78 -20.46 3.61
CA GLN A 39 -27.16 -20.96 3.73
C GLN A 39 -27.63 -21.11 5.19
N LEU A 40 -26.68 -21.29 6.12
CA LEU A 40 -26.95 -21.30 7.57
C LEU A 40 -26.92 -19.89 8.20
N HIS A 41 -26.67 -18.84 7.41
CA HIS A 41 -26.44 -17.48 7.88
C HIS A 41 -25.22 -17.32 8.82
N ASP A 42 -24.29 -18.30 8.84
CA ASP A 42 -22.99 -18.17 9.48
C ASP A 42 -22.00 -17.46 8.54
N LEU A 43 -22.19 -16.15 8.39
CA LEU A 43 -21.40 -15.33 7.47
C LEU A 43 -19.94 -15.22 7.89
N PHE A 44 -19.65 -15.22 9.19
CA PHE A 44 -18.27 -15.20 9.66
C PHE A 44 -17.54 -16.50 9.30
N GLY A 45 -18.15 -17.65 9.57
CA GLY A 45 -17.59 -18.95 9.20
C GLY A 45 -17.49 -19.12 7.69
N ALA A 46 -18.46 -18.62 6.91
CA ALA A 46 -18.39 -18.60 5.45
C ALA A 46 -17.19 -17.79 4.96
N GLY A 47 -16.98 -16.58 5.50
CA GLY A 47 -15.84 -15.74 5.18
C GLY A 47 -14.50 -16.43 5.45
N ARG A 48 -14.36 -17.13 6.60
CA ARG A 48 -13.15 -17.90 6.94
C ARG A 48 -12.90 -19.07 5.98
N ALA A 49 -13.97 -19.73 5.53
CA ALA A 49 -13.86 -20.82 4.56
C ALA A 49 -13.38 -20.29 3.19
N TYR A 50 -13.95 -19.18 2.71
CA TYR A 50 -13.52 -18.54 1.48
C TYR A 50 -12.10 -17.94 1.56
N GLU A 51 -11.72 -17.35 2.70
CA GLU A 51 -10.34 -16.90 2.94
C GLU A 51 -9.35 -18.07 2.82
N SER A 52 -9.71 -19.23 3.39
CA SER A 52 -8.91 -20.46 3.32
C SER A 52 -8.79 -20.99 1.89
N ALA A 53 -9.89 -21.00 1.13
CA ALA A 53 -9.89 -21.38 -0.28
C ALA A 53 -8.96 -20.47 -1.10
N GLY A 54 -9.12 -19.14 -0.96
CA GLY A 54 -8.28 -18.20 -1.69
C GLY A 54 -6.81 -18.27 -1.27
N GLY A 55 -6.52 -18.55 0.00
CA GLY A 55 -5.16 -18.78 0.49
C GLY A 55 -4.50 -20.05 -0.06
N ILE A 56 -5.28 -21.03 -0.56
CA ILE A 56 -4.76 -22.22 -1.23
C ILE A 56 -4.48 -21.93 -2.72
N CYS A 57 -5.35 -21.15 -3.36
CA CYS A 57 -5.18 -20.73 -4.77
C CYS A 57 -4.06 -19.68 -4.97
N ASP A 58 -3.63 -19.00 -3.91
CA ASP A 58 -2.60 -17.97 -3.96
C ASP A 58 -1.24 -18.52 -4.45
N GLY A 59 -0.51 -17.72 -5.23
CA GLY A 59 0.79 -18.09 -5.79
C GLY A 59 0.75 -19.24 -6.80
N SER A 60 1.40 -20.36 -6.49
CA SER A 60 1.47 -21.56 -7.33
C SER A 60 0.30 -22.53 -7.10
N GLY A 61 -0.75 -22.06 -6.42
CA GLY A 61 -1.95 -22.80 -6.16
C GLY A 61 -2.81 -23.08 -7.39
N PRO A 62 -3.86 -23.92 -7.23
CA PRO A 62 -4.85 -24.22 -8.25
C PRO A 62 -5.48 -22.94 -8.83
N ASP A 63 -5.58 -22.87 -10.16
CA ASP A 63 -6.18 -21.75 -10.92
C ASP A 63 -5.53 -20.36 -10.69
N GLY A 64 -4.43 -20.33 -9.94
CA GLY A 64 -3.59 -19.16 -9.68
C GLY A 64 -4.30 -18.00 -8.97
N ALA A 65 -3.67 -16.83 -9.07
CA ALA A 65 -4.11 -15.63 -8.36
C ALA A 65 -5.54 -15.18 -8.72
N ALA A 66 -6.03 -15.45 -9.94
CA ALA A 66 -7.39 -15.07 -10.33
C ALA A 66 -8.47 -15.82 -9.52
N ALA A 67 -8.26 -17.10 -9.23
CA ALA A 67 -9.16 -17.86 -8.36
C ALA A 67 -9.08 -17.39 -6.90
N ALA A 68 -7.87 -17.11 -6.41
CA ALA A 68 -7.67 -16.55 -5.07
C ALA A 68 -8.48 -15.25 -4.88
N MET A 69 -8.44 -14.35 -5.86
CA MET A 69 -9.17 -13.09 -5.83
C MET A 69 -10.69 -13.27 -5.79
N ARG A 70 -11.24 -14.24 -6.53
CA ARG A 70 -12.68 -14.54 -6.50
C ARG A 70 -13.13 -15.02 -5.13
N HIS A 71 -12.36 -15.91 -4.51
CA HIS A 71 -12.66 -16.41 -3.16
C HIS A 71 -12.53 -15.31 -2.11
N TRP A 72 -11.47 -14.49 -2.18
CA TRP A 72 -11.30 -13.39 -1.25
C TRP A 72 -12.35 -12.30 -1.40
N GLN A 73 -12.82 -12.01 -2.61
CA GLN A 73 -13.92 -11.06 -2.81
C GLN A 73 -15.21 -11.54 -2.14
N LYS A 74 -15.54 -12.83 -2.23
CA LYS A 74 -16.65 -13.42 -1.46
C LYS A 74 -16.40 -13.32 0.04
N ALA A 75 -15.19 -13.65 0.51
CA ALA A 75 -14.85 -13.55 1.92
C ALA A 75 -15.01 -12.13 2.48
N VAL A 76 -14.54 -11.11 1.74
CA VAL A 76 -14.71 -9.69 2.09
C VAL A 76 -16.19 -9.34 2.22
N GLN A 77 -17.05 -9.76 1.28
CA GLN A 77 -18.49 -9.53 1.36
C GLN A 77 -19.09 -10.15 2.63
N CYS A 78 -18.75 -11.40 2.94
CA CYS A 78 -19.22 -12.07 4.14
C CYS A 78 -18.74 -11.34 5.42
N PHE A 79 -17.47 -10.93 5.49
CA PHE A 79 -16.92 -10.23 6.64
C PHE A 79 -17.52 -8.84 6.84
N ARG A 80 -17.82 -8.10 5.76
CA ARG A 80 -18.50 -6.80 5.85
C ARG A 80 -19.89 -6.95 6.46
N ILE A 81 -20.68 -7.91 5.97
CA ILE A 81 -22.04 -8.14 6.50
C ILE A 81 -21.99 -8.66 7.95
N ALA A 82 -20.97 -9.45 8.29
CA ALA A 82 -20.76 -9.95 9.66
C ALA A 82 -20.21 -8.89 10.64
N GLY A 83 -19.98 -7.64 10.21
CA GLY A 83 -19.42 -6.58 11.06
C GLY A 83 -17.97 -6.85 11.48
N LYS A 84 -17.18 -7.48 10.60
CA LYS A 84 -15.75 -7.79 10.80
C LYS A 84 -14.90 -6.99 9.82
N ALA A 85 -14.97 -5.65 9.87
CA ALA A 85 -14.29 -4.82 8.89
C ALA A 85 -12.76 -4.96 8.96
N ASP A 86 -12.18 -5.17 10.15
CA ASP A 86 -10.75 -5.49 10.31
C ASP A 86 -10.25 -6.61 9.40
N VAL A 87 -11.01 -7.72 9.36
CA VAL A 87 -10.63 -8.91 8.62
C VAL A 87 -10.83 -8.67 7.12
N ALA A 88 -11.92 -7.98 6.77
CA ALA A 88 -12.18 -7.56 5.39
C ALA A 88 -11.08 -6.63 4.86
N ALA A 89 -10.67 -5.62 5.63
CA ALA A 89 -9.65 -4.66 5.23
C ALA A 89 -8.29 -5.32 5.05
N LYS A 90 -7.84 -6.18 5.99
CA LYS A 90 -6.60 -6.96 5.83
C LYS A 90 -6.60 -7.81 4.56
N LEU A 91 -7.74 -8.39 4.22
CA LEU A 91 -7.88 -9.19 3.02
C LEU A 91 -7.85 -8.32 1.74
N LEU A 92 -8.46 -7.14 1.77
CA LEU A 92 -8.38 -6.14 0.70
C LEU A 92 -6.93 -5.66 0.46
N LEU A 93 -6.15 -5.44 1.51
CA LEU A 93 -4.73 -5.09 1.36
C LEU A 93 -3.92 -6.21 0.73
N LYS A 94 -4.21 -7.47 1.09
CA LYS A 94 -3.60 -8.64 0.44
C LYS A 94 -3.95 -8.69 -1.05
N MET A 95 -5.22 -8.46 -1.38
CA MET A 95 -5.72 -8.36 -2.76
C MET A 95 -5.02 -7.23 -3.53
N ALA A 96 -4.84 -6.07 -2.92
CA ALA A 96 -4.15 -4.92 -3.53
C ALA A 96 -2.70 -5.27 -3.88
N GLY A 97 -1.95 -5.91 -2.98
CA GLY A 97 -0.58 -6.33 -3.24
C GLY A 97 -0.42 -7.39 -4.34
N ILE A 98 -1.43 -8.25 -4.55
CA ILE A 98 -1.43 -9.17 -5.70
C ILE A 98 -1.68 -8.41 -7.01
N LYS A 99 -2.65 -7.49 -7.02
CA LYS A 99 -2.97 -6.65 -8.19
C LYS A 99 -1.77 -5.77 -8.58
N GLU A 100 -1.06 -5.20 -7.60
CA GLU A 100 0.19 -4.47 -7.81
C GLU A 100 1.22 -5.35 -8.55
N LYS A 101 1.45 -6.58 -8.09
CA LYS A 101 2.39 -7.53 -8.74
C LYS A 101 1.98 -7.95 -10.15
N GLN A 102 0.68 -7.89 -10.45
CA GLN A 102 0.14 -8.17 -11.80
C GLN A 102 0.19 -6.95 -12.72
N GLY A 103 0.56 -5.77 -12.20
CA GLY A 103 0.55 -4.51 -12.95
C GLY A 103 -0.83 -3.88 -13.10
N ASP A 104 -1.85 -4.37 -12.39
CA ASP A 104 -3.19 -3.78 -12.39
C ASP A 104 -3.29 -2.68 -11.33
N ILE A 105 -2.80 -1.50 -11.71
CA ILE A 105 -2.69 -0.33 -10.83
C ILE A 105 -4.07 0.15 -10.36
N GLU A 106 -5.03 0.29 -11.27
CA GLU A 106 -6.35 0.85 -10.97
C GLU A 106 -7.15 -0.06 -10.03
N SER A 107 -7.13 -1.37 -10.28
CA SER A 107 -7.79 -2.31 -9.36
C SER A 107 -7.09 -2.37 -8.00
N ALA A 108 -5.77 -2.16 -7.93
CA ALA A 108 -5.04 -2.10 -6.68
C ALA A 108 -5.41 -0.83 -5.88
N LYS A 109 -5.49 0.34 -6.55
CA LYS A 109 -5.98 1.59 -5.95
C LYS A 109 -7.36 1.42 -5.33
N SER A 110 -8.29 0.85 -6.09
CA SER A 110 -9.66 0.60 -5.59
C SER A 110 -9.66 -0.30 -4.34
N ALA A 111 -8.80 -1.33 -4.28
CA ALA A 111 -8.71 -2.20 -3.12
C ALA A 111 -8.11 -1.49 -1.88
N PHE A 112 -7.13 -0.60 -2.06
CA PHE A 112 -6.62 0.25 -0.98
C PHE A 112 -7.67 1.23 -0.48
N GLN A 113 -8.39 1.90 -1.40
CA GLN A 113 -9.46 2.84 -1.05
C GLN A 113 -10.60 2.16 -0.29
N ASP A 114 -11.01 0.96 -0.72
CA ASP A 114 -12.00 0.17 0.00
C ASP A 114 -11.52 -0.18 1.43
N ALA A 115 -10.24 -0.52 1.60
CA ALA A 115 -9.66 -0.80 2.91
C ALA A 115 -9.59 0.45 3.80
N LEU A 116 -9.22 1.60 3.24
CA LEU A 116 -9.22 2.89 3.93
C LEU A 116 -10.63 3.24 4.43
N GLY A 117 -11.64 3.13 3.57
CA GLY A 117 -13.04 3.42 3.94
C GLY A 117 -13.54 2.54 5.09
N LEU A 118 -13.18 1.25 5.10
CA LEU A 118 -13.54 0.35 6.21
C LEU A 118 -12.92 0.76 7.55
N TYR A 119 -11.65 1.18 7.55
CA TYR A 119 -10.98 1.61 8.79
C TYR A 119 -11.41 3.01 9.23
N GLU A 120 -11.77 3.88 8.30
CA GLU A 120 -12.34 5.20 8.59
C GLU A 120 -13.73 5.05 9.23
N ASP A 121 -14.59 4.19 8.69
CA ASP A 121 -15.92 3.90 9.25
C ASP A 121 -15.86 3.31 10.67
N GLU A 122 -14.82 2.52 10.99
CA GLU A 122 -14.61 1.94 12.32
C GLU A 122 -13.79 2.84 13.28
N GLU A 123 -13.44 4.07 12.86
CA GLU A 123 -12.62 5.04 13.62
C GLU A 123 -11.28 4.46 14.11
N LYS A 124 -10.70 3.53 13.34
CA LYS A 124 -9.43 2.86 13.66
C LYS A 124 -8.24 3.64 13.13
N ASP A 125 -8.01 4.80 13.72
CA ASP A 125 -7.00 5.75 13.26
C ASP A 125 -5.58 5.15 13.18
N TYR A 126 -5.20 4.24 14.07
CA TYR A 126 -3.86 3.62 14.04
C TYR A 126 -3.68 2.72 12.81
N GLU A 127 -4.60 1.79 12.58
CA GLU A 127 -4.61 0.92 11.40
C GLU A 127 -4.73 1.73 10.11
N LEU A 128 -5.59 2.75 10.12
CA LEU A 128 -5.79 3.66 8.99
C LEU A 128 -4.48 4.34 8.57
N GLY A 129 -3.68 4.82 9.53
CA GLY A 129 -2.37 5.41 9.28
C GLY A 129 -1.38 4.42 8.62
N ASP A 130 -1.38 3.16 9.05
CA ASP A 130 -0.53 2.14 8.44
C ASP A 130 -0.98 1.78 7.02
N VAL A 131 -2.30 1.75 6.77
CA VAL A 131 -2.83 1.59 5.40
C VAL A 131 -2.38 2.75 4.51
N TYR A 132 -2.51 4.00 4.97
CA TYR A 132 -2.04 5.16 4.22
C TYR A 132 -0.56 5.06 3.83
N LYS A 133 0.34 4.67 4.75
CA LYS A 133 1.76 4.48 4.44
C LYS A 133 1.97 3.47 3.31
N THR A 134 1.29 2.33 3.37
CA THR A 134 1.40 1.31 2.33
C THR A 134 0.82 1.77 0.99
N TYR A 135 -0.29 2.50 1.02
CA TYR A 135 -0.95 3.03 -0.17
C TYR A 135 -0.13 4.12 -0.86
N ILE A 136 0.41 5.08 -0.10
CA ILE A 136 1.27 6.15 -0.62
C ILE A 136 2.53 5.56 -1.26
N GLY A 137 3.18 4.58 -0.60
CA GLY A 137 4.32 3.88 -1.18
C GLY A 137 3.99 3.18 -2.50
N PHE A 138 2.83 2.54 -2.60
CA PHE A 138 2.34 1.96 -3.85
C PHE A 138 2.10 3.02 -4.95
N LEU A 139 1.49 4.15 -4.61
CA LEU A 139 1.22 5.23 -5.57
C LEU A 139 2.51 5.84 -6.13
N ILE A 140 3.53 6.03 -5.28
CA ILE A 140 4.83 6.53 -5.73
C ILE A 140 5.52 5.51 -6.64
N ARG A 141 5.56 4.22 -6.27
CA ARG A 141 6.15 3.17 -7.11
C ARG A 141 5.43 2.98 -8.45
N SER A 142 4.12 3.24 -8.49
CA SER A 142 3.33 3.19 -9.72
C SER A 142 3.39 4.48 -10.55
N GLY A 143 4.04 5.54 -10.05
CA GLY A 143 4.16 6.84 -10.71
C GLY A 143 2.88 7.69 -10.65
N ALA A 144 1.88 7.29 -9.87
CA ALA A 144 0.64 8.02 -9.67
C ALA A 144 0.81 9.13 -8.61
N LEU A 145 1.67 10.11 -8.91
CA LEU A 145 2.13 11.09 -7.92
C LEU A 145 1.01 12.04 -7.45
N GLU A 146 0.09 12.44 -8.32
CA GLU A 146 -1.06 13.28 -7.93
C GLU A 146 -1.99 12.55 -6.95
N ASP A 147 -2.28 11.27 -7.20
CA ASP A 147 -3.06 10.44 -6.27
C ASP A 147 -2.33 10.29 -4.93
N ALA A 148 -0.99 10.21 -4.95
CA ALA A 148 -0.17 10.13 -3.75
C ALA A 148 -0.30 11.42 -2.90
N LEU A 149 -0.30 12.60 -3.53
CA LEU A 149 -0.51 13.87 -2.82
C LEU A 149 -1.86 13.90 -2.09
N VAL A 150 -2.92 13.39 -2.74
CA VAL A 150 -4.26 13.29 -2.13
C VAL A 150 -4.26 12.29 -0.97
N ALA A 151 -3.61 11.14 -1.13
CA ALA A 151 -3.49 10.14 -0.07
C ALA A 151 -2.69 10.67 1.14
N MET A 152 -1.65 11.48 0.89
CA MET A 152 -0.86 12.13 1.94
C MET A 152 -1.68 13.14 2.75
N ASP A 153 -2.60 13.88 2.11
CA ASP A 153 -3.53 14.77 2.83
C ASP A 153 -4.43 13.99 3.79
N GLY A 154 -4.95 12.84 3.35
CA GLY A 154 -5.68 11.92 4.22
C GLY A 154 -4.83 11.45 5.41
N HIS A 155 -3.58 11.05 5.15
CA HIS A 155 -2.65 10.58 6.18
C HIS A 155 -2.31 11.69 7.20
N ILE A 156 -2.07 12.92 6.77
CA ILE A 156 -1.83 14.08 7.65
C ILE A 156 -3.04 14.33 8.55
N GLY A 157 -4.25 14.19 8.01
CA GLY A 157 -5.50 14.28 8.77
C GLY A 157 -5.56 13.25 9.90
N VAL A 158 -5.23 11.98 9.60
CA VAL A 158 -5.15 10.90 10.58
C VAL A 158 -4.09 11.18 11.65
N LEU A 159 -2.88 11.57 11.24
CA LEU A 159 -1.77 11.86 12.17
C LEU A 159 -2.10 13.03 13.12
N SER A 160 -2.84 14.02 12.61
CA SER A 160 -3.33 15.15 13.40
C SER A 160 -4.35 14.69 14.46
N ARG A 161 -5.28 13.80 14.10
CA ARG A 161 -6.23 13.19 15.06
C ARG A 161 -5.53 12.35 16.13
N GLN A 162 -4.49 11.60 15.73
CA GLN A 162 -3.64 10.84 16.65
C GLN A 162 -2.76 11.72 17.56
N LYS A 163 -2.72 13.05 17.33
CA LYS A 163 -1.80 14.01 17.98
C LYS A 163 -0.32 13.69 17.75
N SER A 164 -0.03 13.03 16.64
CA SER A 164 1.30 12.59 16.22
C SER A 164 1.98 13.67 15.37
N LEU A 165 2.09 14.89 15.92
CA LEU A 165 2.49 16.09 15.19
C LEU A 165 3.86 16.00 14.49
N PRO A 166 4.93 15.44 15.11
CA PRO A 166 6.22 15.30 14.43
C PRO A 166 6.15 14.44 13.17
N PHE A 167 5.25 13.45 13.15
CA PHE A 167 5.05 12.61 11.97
C PHE A 167 4.23 13.34 10.91
N ALA A 168 3.24 14.15 11.31
CA ALA A 168 2.51 15.02 10.39
C ALA A 168 3.43 16.05 9.71
N HIS A 169 4.38 16.63 10.45
CA HIS A 169 5.39 17.55 9.88
C HIS A 169 6.29 16.85 8.87
N LYS A 170 6.72 15.62 9.15
CA LYS A 170 7.49 14.82 8.19
C LYS A 170 6.69 14.50 6.94
N GLU A 171 5.40 14.18 7.09
CA GLU A 171 4.54 13.89 5.94
C GLU A 171 4.27 15.12 5.06
N LEU A 172 4.16 16.31 5.66
CA LEU A 172 4.11 17.58 4.94
C LEU A 172 5.40 17.84 4.15
N LEU A 173 6.56 17.58 4.76
CA LEU A 173 7.83 17.68 4.06
C LEU A 173 7.91 16.67 2.90
N SER A 174 7.50 15.42 3.11
CA SER A 174 7.38 14.41 2.04
C SER A 174 6.54 14.95 0.87
N LYS A 175 5.42 15.62 1.18
CA LYS A 175 4.51 16.19 0.17
C LYS A 175 5.17 17.31 -0.63
N ILE A 176 5.93 18.18 0.03
CA ILE A 176 6.70 19.27 -0.62
C ILE A 176 7.77 18.69 -1.54
N VAL A 177 8.49 17.64 -1.11
CA VAL A 177 9.49 16.96 -1.93
C VAL A 177 8.85 16.39 -3.20
N LEU A 178 7.68 15.75 -3.06
CA LEU A 178 6.96 15.17 -4.19
C LEU A 178 6.49 16.25 -5.20
N LEU A 179 6.03 17.40 -4.72
CA LEU A 179 5.71 18.55 -5.57
C LEU A 179 6.94 19.12 -6.28
N GLY A 180 8.11 19.07 -5.63
CA GLY A 180 9.38 19.39 -6.25
C GLY A 180 9.72 18.48 -7.43
N GLN A 181 9.40 17.18 -7.36
CA GLN A 181 9.55 16.24 -8.48
C GLN A 181 8.58 16.54 -9.64
N LEU A 182 7.40 17.08 -9.33
CA LEU A 182 6.44 17.55 -10.32
C LEU A 182 6.76 18.96 -10.86
N GLU A 183 7.86 19.57 -10.40
CA GLU A 183 8.27 20.95 -10.69
C GLU A 183 7.21 22.01 -10.32
N ASP A 184 6.22 21.65 -9.49
CA ASP A 184 5.16 22.55 -9.04
C ASP A 184 5.56 23.26 -7.74
N THR A 185 6.42 24.26 -7.91
CA THR A 185 6.88 25.10 -6.80
C THR A 185 5.78 25.98 -6.22
N VAL A 186 4.70 26.25 -6.96
CA VAL A 186 3.59 27.10 -6.51
C VAL A 186 2.78 26.38 -5.45
N ARG A 187 2.38 25.12 -5.71
CA ARG A 187 1.70 24.28 -4.73
C ARG A 187 2.57 24.00 -3.50
N ALA A 188 3.88 23.84 -3.70
CA ALA A 188 4.81 23.61 -2.60
C ALA A 188 4.86 24.80 -1.63
N GLU A 189 4.87 26.04 -2.14
CA GLU A 189 4.78 27.25 -1.31
C GLU A 189 3.43 27.42 -0.63
N GLU A 190 2.34 27.06 -1.31
CA GLU A 190 1.02 27.12 -0.71
C GLU A 190 0.95 26.23 0.54
N ILE A 191 1.50 25.01 0.47
CA ILE A 191 1.59 24.12 1.64
C ILE A 191 2.46 24.72 2.73
N LEU A 192 3.62 25.29 2.40
CA LEU A 192 4.50 25.91 3.39
C LEU A 192 3.81 27.05 4.16
N ASN A 193 2.96 27.83 3.49
CA ASN A 193 2.36 29.05 4.04
C ASN A 193 0.96 28.86 4.62
N ALA A 194 0.16 27.92 4.12
CA ALA A 194 -1.27 27.80 4.44
C ALA A 194 -1.62 26.56 5.28
N THR A 195 -0.64 25.75 5.66
CA THR A 195 -0.90 24.54 6.46
C THR A 195 -1.34 24.87 7.89
N GLN A 196 -2.39 24.21 8.36
CA GLN A 196 -2.96 24.41 9.70
C GLN A 196 -2.48 23.38 10.74
N VAL A 197 -1.46 22.57 10.44
CA VAL A 197 -0.91 21.59 11.38
C VAL A 197 -0.17 22.31 12.51
N ASP A 198 -0.57 22.02 13.75
CA ASP A 198 -0.01 22.64 14.94
C ASP A 198 1.52 22.49 15.00
N GLY A 199 2.22 23.60 15.25
CA GLY A 199 3.68 23.64 15.38
C GLY A 199 4.47 23.53 14.07
N TRP A 200 3.81 23.52 12.90
CA TRP A 200 4.47 23.43 11.60
C TRP A 200 5.50 24.55 11.38
N PHE A 201 5.12 25.81 11.56
CA PHE A 201 6.00 26.96 11.32
C PHE A 201 7.24 27.03 12.22
N THR A 202 7.22 26.33 13.34
CA THR A 202 8.36 26.22 14.27
C THR A 202 9.17 24.94 14.06
N SER A 203 8.70 24.04 13.19
CA SER A 203 9.32 22.75 12.93
C SER A 203 10.58 22.90 12.08
N ARG A 204 11.50 21.95 12.24
CA ARG A 204 12.70 21.89 11.41
C ARG A 204 12.35 21.51 9.97
N GLU A 205 11.30 20.71 9.80
CA GLU A 205 10.74 20.28 8.53
C GLU A 205 10.26 21.47 7.68
N CYS A 206 9.60 22.47 8.29
CA CYS A 206 9.21 23.69 7.59
C CYS A 206 10.43 24.49 7.11
N GLN A 207 11.46 24.65 7.95
CA GLN A 207 12.68 25.36 7.54
C GLN A 207 13.34 24.68 6.35
N VAL A 208 13.52 23.36 6.41
CA VAL A 208 14.11 22.58 5.31
C VAL A 208 13.23 22.60 4.07
N GLY A 209 11.90 22.60 4.22
CA GLY A 209 10.96 22.75 3.11
C GLY A 209 11.08 24.11 2.42
N CYS A 210 11.25 25.21 3.18
CA CYS A 210 11.51 26.54 2.63
C CYS A 210 12.82 26.55 1.84
N ASP A 211 13.91 26.05 2.44
CA ASP A 211 15.23 26.00 1.81
C ASP A 211 15.18 25.18 0.50
N LEU A 212 14.41 24.08 0.48
CA LEU A 212 14.20 23.23 -0.70
C LEU A 212 13.47 23.99 -1.81
N VAL A 213 12.35 24.64 -1.51
CA VAL A 213 11.57 25.37 -2.51
C VAL A 213 12.34 26.57 -3.06
N GLU A 214 13.10 27.28 -2.22
CA GLU A 214 13.98 28.36 -2.67
C GLU A 214 15.08 27.86 -3.60
N ALA A 215 15.74 26.74 -3.25
CA ALA A 215 16.75 26.13 -4.10
C ALA A 215 16.17 25.66 -5.46
N LEU A 216 14.94 25.11 -5.46
CA LEU A 216 14.24 24.71 -6.69
C LEU A 216 13.94 25.91 -7.58
N LYS A 217 13.47 27.02 -7.02
CA LYS A 217 13.18 28.27 -7.76
C LYS A 217 14.42 28.90 -8.37
N ASN A 218 15.53 28.87 -7.63
CA ASN A 218 16.79 29.44 -8.08
C ASN A 218 17.59 28.49 -8.99
N HIS A 219 17.09 27.26 -9.23
CA HIS A 219 17.79 26.18 -9.93
C HIS A 219 19.21 25.92 -9.36
N ASP A 220 19.36 26.04 -8.04
CA ASP A 220 20.64 25.91 -7.36
C ASP A 220 20.93 24.44 -7.02
N ALA A 221 21.69 23.79 -7.90
CA ALA A 221 22.08 22.39 -7.74
C ALA A 221 23.00 22.14 -6.53
N GLU A 222 23.78 23.12 -6.08
CA GLU A 222 24.66 22.96 -4.91
C GLU A 222 23.86 22.99 -3.62
N ALA A 223 22.89 23.91 -3.52
CA ALA A 223 21.96 23.98 -2.39
C ALA A 223 21.13 22.69 -2.27
N LEU A 224 20.59 22.17 -3.38
CA LEU A 224 19.86 20.89 -3.41
C LEU A 224 20.73 19.71 -2.96
N ALA A 225 21.99 19.64 -3.41
CA ALA A 225 22.92 18.60 -3.00
C ALA A 225 23.33 18.69 -1.52
N GLY A 226 23.34 19.90 -0.96
CA GLY A 226 23.54 20.14 0.47
C GLY A 226 22.37 19.61 1.30
N LEU A 227 21.14 19.94 0.91
CA LEU A 227 19.92 19.52 1.59
C LEU A 227 19.76 17.99 1.59
N GLN A 228 20.14 17.32 0.50
CA GLN A 228 20.09 15.86 0.41
C GLN A 228 20.92 15.13 1.49
N LYS A 229 21.97 15.76 2.02
CA LYS A 229 22.81 15.19 3.08
C LYS A 229 22.24 15.42 4.47
N ASP A 230 21.20 16.25 4.59
CA ASP A 230 20.54 16.50 5.87
C ASP A 230 19.81 15.22 6.31
N GLN A 231 19.99 14.86 7.59
CA GLN A 231 19.50 13.61 8.16
C GLN A 231 17.97 13.52 8.15
N ILE A 232 17.30 14.66 8.02
CA ILE A 232 15.83 14.78 7.96
C ILE A 232 15.27 14.02 6.77
N PHE A 233 15.95 14.04 5.62
CA PHE A 233 15.50 13.32 4.43
C PHE A 233 15.67 11.80 4.54
N THR A 234 16.67 11.34 5.30
CA THR A 234 16.89 9.91 5.58
C THR A 234 15.79 9.31 6.47
N PHE A 235 15.05 10.15 7.19
CA PHE A 235 13.97 9.73 8.10
C PHE A 235 12.56 10.07 7.60
N LEU A 236 12.41 10.42 6.32
CA LEU A 236 11.09 10.49 5.68
C LEU A 236 10.51 9.08 5.64
N GLN A 237 9.26 8.93 6.10
CA GLN A 237 8.63 7.62 6.31
C GLN A 237 8.16 6.97 5.00
N VAL A 238 7.81 7.81 4.04
CA VAL A 238 7.37 7.40 2.73
C VAL A 238 8.63 7.19 1.87
N GLU A 239 8.63 6.15 1.03
CA GLU A 239 9.57 5.99 -0.08
C GLU A 239 9.35 7.11 -1.10
N VAL A 240 9.41 8.38 -0.69
CA VAL A 240 9.54 9.49 -1.60
C VAL A 240 10.93 9.30 -2.17
N GLY A 241 10.97 8.90 -3.45
CA GLY A 241 12.20 8.76 -4.21
C GLY A 241 13.08 9.93 -3.85
N VAL A 242 14.20 9.62 -3.20
CA VAL A 242 15.18 10.59 -2.72
C VAL A 242 15.40 11.58 -3.87
N LEU A 243 15.52 12.88 -3.54
CA LEU A 243 15.73 14.06 -4.40
C LEU A 243 16.53 13.88 -5.72
N HIS A 244 17.23 12.76 -5.92
CA HIS A 244 17.89 12.28 -7.14
C HIS A 244 17.08 12.38 -8.43
N ASP A 245 15.76 12.18 -8.39
CA ASP A 245 14.91 12.18 -9.60
C ASP A 245 14.33 13.56 -9.94
N ILE A 246 14.72 14.62 -9.19
CA ILE A 246 14.34 15.99 -9.55
C ILE A 246 15.08 16.36 -10.84
N PRO A 247 14.37 16.70 -11.94
CA PRO A 247 14.97 16.86 -13.28
C PRO A 247 16.07 17.93 -13.36
N SER A 248 16.08 18.88 -12.43
CA SER A 248 17.05 19.97 -12.35
C SER A 248 18.41 19.59 -11.74
N ILE A 249 18.56 18.37 -11.21
CA ILE A 249 19.84 17.84 -10.72
C ILE A 249 20.48 17.01 -11.84
N PRO A 250 21.61 17.42 -12.44
CA PRO A 250 22.28 16.59 -13.44
C PRO A 250 22.64 15.22 -12.85
N CYS A 251 22.15 14.13 -13.46
CA CYS A 251 22.40 12.74 -13.07
C CYS A 251 23.90 12.33 -12.95
N ALA A 252 24.84 13.23 -13.24
CA ALA A 252 26.27 12.95 -13.28
C ALA A 252 26.92 12.73 -11.90
N CYS A 253 26.33 13.21 -10.80
CA CYS A 253 26.98 13.17 -9.48
C CYS A 253 26.57 12.01 -8.56
N LEU A 254 25.58 11.19 -8.91
CA LEU A 254 24.95 10.26 -7.96
C LEU A 254 24.88 8.82 -8.46
N LYS A 255 26.06 8.20 -8.58
CA LYS A 255 26.20 6.76 -8.30
C LYS A 255 26.31 6.58 -6.79
N LEU A 256 25.21 6.74 -6.07
CA LEU A 256 25.06 6.13 -4.75
C LEU A 256 23.94 5.10 -4.84
N THR A 257 24.36 3.93 -5.32
CA THR A 257 23.72 2.65 -5.04
C THR A 257 23.36 2.56 -3.57
N VAL A 258 22.08 2.76 -3.25
CA VAL A 258 21.51 2.08 -2.08
C VAL A 258 21.36 0.62 -2.49
N PRO A 259 21.96 -0.33 -1.76
CA PRO A 259 21.90 -1.72 -2.15
C PRO A 259 20.47 -2.22 -1.98
N ILE A 260 19.81 -2.53 -3.10
CA ILE A 260 18.72 -3.49 -3.13
C ILE A 260 19.34 -4.82 -2.67
N LYS A 261 19.27 -5.11 -1.37
CA LYS A 261 19.61 -6.43 -0.86
C LYS A 261 18.50 -7.40 -1.26
N ASP A 262 18.78 -8.16 -2.31
CA ASP A 262 18.40 -9.56 -2.52
C ASP A 262 17.09 -10.03 -1.87
N VAL A 263 16.00 -9.93 -2.62
CA VAL A 263 14.94 -10.94 -2.60
C VAL A 263 14.64 -11.27 -4.06
N PHE A 264 14.66 -12.56 -4.38
CA PHE A 264 14.56 -13.18 -5.71
C PHE A 264 15.89 -13.39 -6.45
N GLY A 265 16.63 -14.40 -5.98
CA GLY A 265 17.42 -15.20 -6.89
C GLY A 265 16.50 -15.91 -7.89
N ILE A 266 16.57 -15.51 -9.16
CA ILE A 266 16.44 -16.36 -10.35
C ILE A 266 17.24 -15.62 -11.44
N GLY A 267 18.30 -16.25 -11.95
CA GLY A 267 19.05 -15.71 -13.07
C GLY A 267 18.24 -15.73 -14.37
N GLN A 268 18.49 -14.78 -15.26
CA GLN A 268 19.13 -15.03 -16.55
C GLN A 268 19.23 -13.77 -17.42
N LYS A 269 20.43 -13.64 -18.02
CA LYS A 269 20.74 -13.10 -19.34
C LYS A 269 20.60 -11.58 -19.59
N TRP A 270 21.76 -10.95 -19.44
CA TRP A 270 22.21 -9.76 -20.16
C TRP A 270 22.03 -9.91 -21.67
N PHE A 271 21.23 -9.05 -22.29
CA PHE A 271 21.36 -8.76 -23.72
C PHE A 271 22.14 -7.44 -23.86
N SER A 272 23.38 -7.56 -24.32
CA SER A 272 24.22 -6.46 -24.77
C SER A 272 23.74 -5.95 -26.12
N LEU A 273 23.59 -4.64 -26.29
CA LEU A 273 23.63 -4.00 -27.61
C LEU A 273 24.33 -2.63 -27.47
N GLN A 274 25.63 -2.64 -27.75
CA GLN A 274 26.42 -1.47 -28.08
C GLN A 274 26.34 -1.23 -29.60
N GLN A 275 26.18 0.04 -29.96
CA GLN A 275 26.71 0.75 -31.14
C GLN A 275 26.28 0.27 -32.53
N TRP A 276 25.59 1.15 -33.28
CA TRP A 276 26.22 2.07 -34.25
C TRP A 276 25.54 3.44 -34.16
#